data_AF-A0A537QW68-F1
#
_entry.id   AF-A0A537QW68-F1
#
_cell.length_a   1.000
_cell.length_b   1.000
_cell.length_c   1.000
_cell.angle_alpha   90.00
_cell.angle_beta   90.00
_cell.angle_gamma   90.00
#
_symmetry.space_group_name_H-M   'P 1'
#
loop_
_entity.id
_entity.type
_entity.pdbx_description
1 polymer ?
#
loop_
_entity_poly.entity_id
_entity_poly.type
_entity_poly.pdbx_seq_one_letter_code
_entity_poly.pdbx_strand_id
1 'polypeptide(L)' 'MGSAIDHYQHALILNPRHRSAHEHLGEAYLVLGEPAKAEQMLARLDNLCLIPCEEYEDLKRAIAAYRRLATR' A
#
# COMPACT_ATOMS: atom_id res chain seq x y z
N MET A 1 -0.70 21.25 -6.33
CA MET A 1 -0.98 20.34 -5.20
C MET A 1 -1.23 18.98 -5.82
N GLY A 2 -0.33 18.01 -5.59
CA GLY A 2 -0.45 16.66 -6.16
C GLY A 2 -1.45 15.82 -5.37
N SER A 3 -1.92 14.72 -5.96
CA SER A 3 -2.68 13.71 -5.23
C SER A 3 -1.80 13.05 -4.17
N ALA A 4 -2.40 12.41 -3.16
CA ALA A 4 -1.64 11.61 -2.18
C ALA A 4 -0.76 10.56 -2.88
N ILE A 5 -1.25 9.99 -3.99
CA ILE A 5 -0.52 9.05 -4.83
C ILE A 5 0.75 9.69 -5.41
N ASP A 6 0.66 10.89 -5.98
CA ASP A 6 1.83 11.57 -6.55
C ASP A 6 2.90 11.79 -5.48
N HIS A 7 2.49 12.14 -4.26
CA HIS A 7 3.40 12.31 -3.13
C HIS A 7 4.07 11.00 -2.70
N TYR A 8 3.32 9.90 -2.57
CA TYR A 8 3.90 8.61 -2.21
C TYR A 8 4.77 8.03 -3.32
N GLN A 9 4.38 8.18 -4.58
CA GLN A 9 5.20 7.78 -5.72
C GLN A 9 6.51 8.57 -5.74
N HIS A 10 6.47 9.87 -5.49
CA HIS A 10 7.68 10.67 -5.38
C HIS A 10 8.57 10.22 -4.21
N ALA A 11 7.98 9.92 -3.05
CA ALA A 11 8.72 9.36 -1.92
C ALA A 11 9.40 8.02 -2.27
N LEU A 12 8.75 7.17 -3.08
CA LEU A 12 9.31 5.91 -3.55
C LEU A 12 10.36 6.07 -4.65
N ILE A 13 10.33 7.15 -5.43
CA ILE A 13 11.42 7.51 -6.35
C ILE A 13 12.68 7.85 -5.53
N LEU A 14 12.53 8.65 -4.46
CA LEU A 14 13.63 9.06 -3.60
C LEU A 14 14.16 7.92 -2.72
N ASN A 15 13.25 7.09 -2.19
CA ASN A 15 13.57 5.92 -1.39
C ASN A 15 12.66 4.73 -1.76
N PRO A 16 13.12 3.85 -2.67
CA PRO A 16 12.34 2.68 -3.08
C PRO A 16 12.04 1.68 -1.96
N ARG A 17 12.73 1.78 -0.83
CA ARG A 17 12.58 0.90 0.34
C ARG A 17 11.72 1.53 1.45
N HIS A 18 11.11 2.69 1.20
CA HIS A 18 10.30 3.38 2.20
C HIS A 18 9.01 2.61 2.48
N ARG A 19 8.98 1.85 3.57
CA ARG A 19 7.87 0.96 3.94
C ARG A 19 6.54 1.70 4.07
N SER A 20 6.49 2.75 4.88
CA SER A 20 5.25 3.51 5.07
C SER A 20 4.73 4.13 3.77
N ALA A 21 5.60 4.52 2.82
CA ALA A 21 5.15 5.01 1.51
C ALA A 21 4.51 3.90 0.66
N HIS A 22 5.00 2.66 0.72
CA HIS A 22 4.33 1.51 0.08
C HIS A 22 2.95 1.24 0.70
N GLU A 23 2.85 1.23 2.03
CA GLU A 23 1.59 1.06 2.77
C GLU A 23 0.55 2.10 2.36
N HIS A 24 0.87 3.38 2.54
CA HIS A 24 -0.10 4.45 2.29
C HIS A 24 -0.45 4.59 0.80
N LEU A 25 0.49 4.27 -0.10
CA LEU A 25 0.18 4.18 -1.54
C LEU A 25 -0.78 3.03 -1.83
N GLY A 26 -0.60 1.88 -1.15
CA GLY A 26 -1.51 0.75 -1.24
C GLY A 26 -2.92 1.10 -0.75
N GLU A 27 -3.04 1.76 0.40
CA GLU A 27 -4.32 2.24 0.91
C GLU A 27 -4.98 3.27 -0.02
N ALA A 28 -4.20 4.19 -0.58
CA ALA A 28 -4.71 5.16 -1.55
C ALA A 28 -5.26 4.46 -2.81
N TYR A 29 -4.63 3.38 -3.28
CA TYR A 29 -5.17 2.59 -4.39
C TYR A 29 -6.48 1.88 -4.02
N LEU A 30 -6.68 1.45 -2.78
CA LEU A 30 -7.97 0.91 -2.34
C LEU A 30 -9.08 1.96 -2.39
N VAL A 31 -8.79 3.20 -1.97
CA VAL A 31 -9.74 4.33 -2.05
C VAL A 31 -10.15 4.62 -3.49
N LEU A 32 -9.23 4.45 -4.45
CA LEU A 32 -9.51 4.61 -5.89
C LEU A 32 -10.16 3.38 -6.55
N GLY A 33 -10.41 2.31 -5.81
CA GLY A 33 -10.98 1.08 -6.37
C GLY A 33 -9.99 0.27 -7.22
N GLU A 34 -8.69 0.40 -6.93
CA GLU A 34 -7.60 -0.29 -7.64
C GLU A 34 -6.91 -1.35 -6.74
N PRO A 35 -7.62 -2.38 -6.22
CA PRO A 35 -7.07 -3.33 -5.25
C PRO A 35 -5.87 -4.13 -5.77
N ALA A 36 -5.80 -4.37 -7.09
CA ALA A 36 -4.65 -5.02 -7.70
C ALA A 36 -3.33 -4.23 -7.50
N LYS A 37 -3.39 -2.89 -7.50
CA LYS A 37 -2.21 -2.06 -7.22
C LYS A 37 -1.87 -2.04 -5.73
N ALA A 38 -2.87 -2.09 -4.85
CA ALA A 38 -2.65 -2.25 -3.42
C ALA A 38 -1.92 -3.57 -3.10
N GLU A 39 -2.30 -4.67 -3.75
CA GLU A 39 -1.64 -5.96 -3.62
C GLU A 39 -0.18 -5.95 -4.09
N GLN A 40 0.14 -5.16 -5.14
CA GLN A 40 1.52 -4.96 -5.56
C GLN A 40 2.34 -4.28 -4.47
N MET A 41 1.79 -3.27 -3.79
CA MET A 41 2.48 -2.62 -2.67
C MET A 41 2.67 -3.56 -1.48
N LEU A 42 1.70 -4.42 -1.20
CA LEU A 42 1.83 -5.46 -0.18
C LEU A 42 2.96 -6.44 -0.51
N ALA A 43 3.06 -6.87 -1.77
CA ALA A 43 4.16 -7.73 -2.23
C ALA A 43 5.52 -7.01 -2.15
N ARG A 44 5.58 -5.69 -2.37
CA ARG A 44 6.80 -4.90 -2.14
C ARG A 44 7.18 -4.90 -0.67
N LEU A 45 6.23 -4.70 0.24
CA LEU A 45 6.46 -4.74 1.68
C LEU A 45 6.96 -6.12 2.14
N ASP A 46 6.36 -7.20 1.65
CA ASP A 46 6.79 -8.58 1.94
C ASP A 46 8.28 -8.79 1.61
N ASN A 47 8.72 -8.31 0.45
CA ASN A 47 10.13 -8.37 0.04
C ASN A 47 11.06 -7.45 0.86
N LEU A 48 10.54 -6.35 1.41
CA LEU A 48 11.31 -5.37 2.20
C LEU A 48 11.40 -5.72 3.68
N CYS A 49 10.48 -6.54 4.17
CA CYS A 49 10.32 -6.92 5.57
C CYS A 49 10.82 -8.34 5.78
N LEU A 50 12.11 -8.48 6.14
CA LEU A 50 12.74 -9.77 6.47
C LEU A 50 12.14 -10.43 7.72
N ILE A 51 11.48 -9.63 8.56
CA ILE A 51 10.58 -10.02 9.65
C ILE A 51 9.28 -9.24 9.46
N PRO A 52 8.13 -9.72 9.97
CA PRO A 52 6.87 -8.99 9.89
C PRO A 52 7.05 -7.54 10.36
N CYS A 53 6.64 -6.60 9.51
CA CYS A 53 6.64 -5.18 9.80
C CYS A 53 5.19 -4.69 9.93
N GLU A 54 5.01 -3.63 10.72
CA GLU A 54 3.69 -3.03 10.98
C GLU A 54 2.98 -2.68 9.67
N GLU A 55 3.69 -2.04 8.74
CA GLU A 55 3.17 -1.59 7.45
C GLU A 55 2.61 -2.72 6.58
N TYR A 56 3.23 -3.90 6.64
CA TYR A 56 2.73 -5.07 5.92
C TYR A 56 1.41 -5.56 6.51
N GLU A 57 1.34 -5.66 7.84
CA GLU A 57 0.14 -6.15 8.51
C GLU A 57 -1.03 -5.16 8.37
N ASP A 58 -0.76 -3.85 8.42
CA ASP A 58 -1.75 -2.81 8.20
C ASP A 58 -2.32 -2.84 6.79
N LEU A 59 -1.47 -2.81 5.76
CA LEU A 59 -1.94 -2.88 4.38
C LEU A 59 -2.70 -4.19 4.10
N LYS A 60 -2.24 -5.31 4.66
CA LYS A 60 -2.93 -6.60 4.54
C LYS A 60 -4.32 -6.56 5.16
N ARG A 61 -4.47 -5.94 6.34
CA ARG A 61 -5.77 -5.71 6.98
C ARG A 61 -6.66 -4.80 6.13
N ALA A 62 -6.12 -3.72 5.57
CA ALA A 62 -6.86 -2.80 4.72
C ALA A 62 -7.40 -3.48 3.46
N ILE A 63 -6.57 -4.29 2.77
CA ILE A 63 -7.00 -5.09 1.60
C ILE A 63 -8.10 -6.08 1.98
N ALA A 64 -7.96 -6.78 3.10
CA ALA A 64 -8.98 -7.73 3.56
C ALA A 64 -10.31 -7.02 3.89
N ALA A 65 -10.26 -5.84 4.53
CA ALA A 65 -11.43 -5.04 4.82
C ALA A 65 -12.11 -4.54 3.53
N TYR A 66 -11.33 -4.00 2.59
CA TYR A 66 -11.84 -3.56 1.29
C TYR A 66 -12.58 -4.68 0.56
N ARG A 67 -12.01 -5.88 0.47
CA ARG A 67 -12.63 -7.04 -0.18
C ARG A 67 -13.96 -7.43 0.47
N ARG A 68 -14.05 -7.40 1.81
CA ARG A 68 -15.30 -7.67 2.53
C ARG A 68 -16.38 -6.64 2.21
N LEU A 69 -16.01 -5.37 2.06
CA LEU A 69 -16.93 -4.31 1.69
C LEU A 69 -17.39 -4.43 0.22
N ALA A 70 -16.49 -4.78 -0.69
CA ALA A 70 -16.78 -4.94 -2.11
C ALA A 70 -17.64 -6.18 -2.45
N THR A 71 -17.80 -7.11 -1.49
CA THR A 71 -18.64 -8.31 -1.64
C THR A 71 -20.05 -8.13 -1.07
N ARG A 72 -20.36 -6.94 -0.51
CA ARG A 72 -21.73 -6.56 -0.11
C ARG A 72 -22.44 -5.84 -1.25
#